data_AF-A0A812Y462-F1
#
_entry.id   AF-A0A812Y462-F1
#
_cell.length_a   1.000
_cell.length_b   1.000
_cell.length_c   1.000
_cell.angle_alpha   90.00
_cell.angle_beta   90.00
_cell.angle_gamma   90.00
#
_symmetry.space_group_name_H-M   'P 1'
#
loop_
_entity.id
_entity.type
_entity.pdbx_description
1 polymer ?
#
loop_
_entity_poly.entity_id
_entity_poly.type
_entity_poly.pdbx_seq_one_letter_code
_entity_poly.pdbx_strand_id
1 'polypeptide(L)'
;MSFATASRRSDEDSDGADTNHLYKLENLLQAGEYLRDDDLWPAYMRCIAVSLVQFACAPVVFVCVCACSGRVTAAGMTIGFMLIGSTAFQYSLADTLVSWLQRQPCRASWQHSIDALADFGSTCSMCCFLSHVSATMFGMIEAIDPALDAWAAANAFNLYTDDLRLKFESTWNHIPLLGWLVAYLGLPGVLLSILLFSMLCQLWSLYEQDQHVTTYKLFDKFMEGAETGIEHRYKLWYEWKHVSDLGGLLVLLRVFEKLVYAELELDTNGALYPLVDRFWSFVPKVLAEALPSLWFQVSVIALTYESSSRSVLAINVVSVASSVFVVGRSLHLQLQTLVKSWQTRTCSYFTKPRMLQNCAAWLFSFCCFSICLIRLAGLWICPGHVYSLGRGCFDVDHQDLGERNPM
;
A
#
# COMPACT_ATOMS: atom_id res chain seq x y z
N MET A 1 -0.63 11.96 -75.35
CA MET A 1 -1.42 11.91 -74.09
C MET A 1 -0.83 12.97 -73.16
N SER A 2 -1.14 14.24 -73.40
CA SER A 2 -2.21 15.04 -72.77
C SER A 2 -2.03 15.18 -71.24
N PHE A 3 -1.36 16.28 -70.88
CA PHE A 3 -1.43 16.90 -69.56
C PHE A 3 -2.79 17.59 -69.43
N ALA A 4 -3.52 17.28 -68.35
CA ALA A 4 -4.72 17.99 -67.97
C ALA A 4 -4.47 18.72 -66.64
N THR A 5 -4.62 20.04 -66.70
CA THR A 5 -4.73 21.01 -65.62
C THR A 5 -6.15 20.99 -65.04
N ALA A 6 -6.28 21.04 -63.72
CA ALA A 6 -7.49 21.45 -62.99
C ALA A 6 -7.04 21.99 -61.62
N SER A 7 -7.05 23.30 -61.34
CA SER A 7 -8.17 24.23 -61.11
C SER A 7 -8.52 24.36 -59.61
N ARG A 8 -8.12 25.52 -59.07
CA ARG A 8 -8.55 26.22 -57.84
C ARG A 8 -9.92 25.84 -57.24
N ARG A 9 -9.94 25.70 -55.91
CA ARG A 9 -10.98 26.15 -54.96
C ARG A 9 -10.24 26.54 -53.66
N SER A 10 -9.95 27.83 -53.47
CA SER A 10 -10.75 28.79 -52.68
C SER A 10 -10.66 28.49 -51.17
N ASP A 11 -9.56 28.97 -50.59
CA ASP A 11 -9.49 29.45 -49.21
C ASP A 11 -10.48 30.62 -49.05
N GLU A 12 -11.30 30.58 -48.00
CA GLU A 12 -11.93 31.69 -47.27
C GLU A 12 -13.26 31.22 -46.63
N ASP A 13 -13.46 31.66 -45.39
CA ASP A 13 -14.68 31.66 -44.58
C ASP A 13 -15.05 30.39 -43.77
N SER A 14 -14.34 30.20 -42.65
CA SER A 14 -14.92 29.65 -41.42
C SER A 14 -14.21 30.16 -40.15
N ASP A 15 -13.92 31.46 -40.07
CA ASP A 15 -13.46 32.14 -38.84
C ASP A 15 -14.63 32.64 -37.96
N GLY A 16 -15.78 31.97 -38.06
CA GLY A 16 -16.90 32.10 -37.12
C GLY A 16 -16.76 31.21 -35.89
N ALA A 17 -15.52 30.92 -35.45
CA ALA A 17 -15.24 30.12 -34.27
C ALA A 17 -15.60 30.90 -33.00
N ASP A 18 -16.86 30.74 -32.59
CA ASP A 18 -17.26 30.48 -31.21
C ASP A 18 -16.78 31.46 -30.12
N THR A 19 -16.70 32.76 -30.44
CA THR A 19 -16.48 33.83 -29.44
C THR A 19 -17.58 33.89 -28.38
N ASN A 20 -18.75 33.31 -28.67
CA ASN A 20 -19.86 33.18 -27.72
C ASN A 20 -19.53 32.19 -26.59
N HIS A 21 -18.70 31.18 -26.84
CA HIS A 21 -18.26 30.23 -25.81
C HIS A 21 -17.23 30.86 -24.87
N LEU A 22 -16.32 31.68 -25.41
CA LEU A 22 -15.36 32.45 -24.62
C LEU A 22 -16.04 33.51 -23.76
N TYR A 23 -17.04 34.23 -24.29
CA TYR A 23 -17.78 35.23 -23.52
C TYR A 23 -18.64 34.61 -22.41
N LYS A 24 -19.17 33.40 -22.64
CA LYS A 24 -19.92 32.63 -21.63
C LYS A 24 -18.99 32.08 -20.55
N LEU A 25 -17.78 31.66 -20.92
CA LEU A 25 -16.72 31.23 -19.99
C LEU A 25 -16.22 32.40 -19.14
N GLU A 26 -15.99 33.57 -19.74
CA GLU A 26 -15.54 34.78 -19.03
C GLU A 26 -16.60 35.31 -18.05
N ASN A 27 -17.89 35.24 -18.42
CA ASN A 27 -18.98 35.57 -17.49
C ASN A 27 -19.12 34.57 -16.33
N LEU A 28 -18.83 33.28 -16.57
CA LEU A 28 -18.81 32.26 -15.51
C LEU A 28 -17.58 32.42 -14.58
N LEU A 29 -16.44 32.85 -15.13
CA LEU A 29 -15.22 33.18 -14.38
C LEU A 29 -15.40 34.45 -13.52
N GLN A 30 -16.04 35.48 -14.07
CA GLN A 30 -16.33 36.73 -13.33
C GLN A 30 -17.44 36.58 -12.28
N ALA A 31 -18.32 35.59 -12.41
CA ALA A 31 -19.37 35.31 -11.43
C ALA A 31 -18.83 34.73 -10.11
N GLY A 32 -17.57 34.27 -10.04
CA GLY A 32 -16.98 33.75 -8.79
C GLY A 32 -17.66 32.48 -8.25
N GLU A 33 -18.52 31.84 -9.03
CA GLU A 33 -19.22 30.59 -8.71
C GLU A 33 -18.48 29.35 -9.21
N TYR A 34 -17.26 29.51 -9.72
CA TYR A 34 -16.41 28.39 -10.10
C TYR A 34 -15.79 27.75 -8.87
N LEU A 35 -15.87 26.41 -8.83
CA LEU A 35 -15.39 25.51 -7.77
C LEU A 35 -14.41 26.18 -6.81
N ARG A 36 -14.85 26.46 -5.57
CA ARG A 36 -13.90 26.62 -4.46
C ARG A 36 -13.24 25.27 -4.21
N ASP A 37 -12.19 25.04 -4.98
CA ASP A 37 -11.21 23.98 -4.85
C ASP A 37 -10.50 24.03 -3.46
N ASP A 38 -10.81 25.09 -2.69
CA ASP A 38 -10.44 25.34 -1.30
C ASP A 38 -10.83 24.21 -0.33
N ASP A 39 -11.84 23.38 -0.63
CA ASP A 39 -12.30 22.31 0.27
C ASP A 39 -11.71 20.92 -0.04
N LEU A 40 -11.38 20.65 -1.32
CA LEU A 40 -10.87 19.35 -1.75
C LEU A 40 -9.40 19.17 -1.34
N TRP A 41 -8.59 20.22 -1.47
CA TRP A 41 -7.18 20.17 -1.10
C TRP A 41 -6.95 19.95 0.39
N PRO A 42 -7.67 20.59 1.33
CA PRO A 42 -7.62 20.22 2.73
C PRO A 42 -7.99 18.77 3.01
N ALA A 43 -8.94 18.18 2.28
CA ALA A 43 -9.28 16.76 2.44
C ALA A 43 -8.10 15.86 2.06
N TYR A 44 -7.44 16.16 0.94
CA TYR A 44 -6.22 15.47 0.51
C TYR A 44 -5.05 15.62 1.51
N MET A 45 -4.79 16.83 1.99
CA MET A 45 -3.75 17.09 2.99
C MET A 45 -4.05 16.37 4.31
N ARG A 46 -5.33 16.22 4.68
CA ARG A 46 -5.75 15.41 5.83
C ARG A 46 -5.48 13.92 5.60
N CYS A 47 -5.65 13.39 4.38
CA CYS A 47 -5.24 12.03 4.05
C CYS A 47 -3.74 11.84 4.31
N ILE A 48 -2.89 12.70 3.76
CA ILE A 48 -1.43 12.65 3.99
C ILE A 48 -1.13 12.71 5.49
N ALA A 49 -1.73 13.65 6.22
CA ALA A 49 -1.50 13.78 7.66
C ALA A 49 -1.83 12.50 8.43
N VAL A 50 -2.93 11.81 8.10
CA VAL A 50 -3.29 10.53 8.74
C VAL A 50 -2.29 9.44 8.39
N SER A 51 -1.86 9.35 7.13
CA SER A 51 -0.83 8.41 6.70
C SER A 51 0.46 8.61 7.50
N LEU A 52 0.90 9.87 7.69
CA LEU A 52 2.07 10.21 8.50
C LEU A 52 1.91 9.80 9.97
N VAL A 53 0.72 10.00 10.55
CA VAL A 53 0.40 9.55 11.91
C VAL A 53 0.43 8.01 12.00
N GLN A 54 -0.07 7.31 10.99
CA GLN A 54 -0.02 5.85 10.93
C GLN A 54 1.43 5.34 10.81
N PHE A 55 2.29 6.01 10.04
CA PHE A 55 3.71 5.64 9.99
C PHE A 55 4.42 5.87 11.33
N ALA A 56 4.10 6.97 12.02
CA ALA A 56 4.64 7.25 13.35
C ALA A 56 4.17 6.24 14.43
N CYS A 57 3.11 5.47 14.18
CA CYS A 57 2.63 4.44 15.11
C CYS A 57 3.67 3.35 15.36
N ALA A 58 4.29 2.80 14.32
CA ALA A 58 5.21 1.67 14.45
C ALA A 58 6.36 1.93 15.47
N PRO A 59 7.11 3.05 15.39
CA PRO A 59 8.13 3.36 16.40
C PRO A 59 7.53 3.64 17.78
N VAL A 60 6.34 4.24 17.87
CA VAL A 60 5.66 4.47 19.16
C VAL A 60 5.29 3.15 19.82
N VAL A 61 4.70 2.20 19.08
CA VAL A 61 4.37 0.86 19.57
C VAL A 61 5.63 0.13 20.02
N PHE A 62 6.70 0.16 19.23
CA PHE A 62 7.99 -0.43 19.59
C PHE A 62 8.51 0.15 20.92
N VAL A 63 8.58 1.48 21.04
CA VAL A 63 9.05 2.15 22.25
C VAL A 63 8.15 1.83 23.45
N CYS A 64 6.82 1.83 23.28
CA CYS A 64 5.89 1.48 24.35
C CYS A 64 6.11 0.05 24.87
N VAL A 65 6.31 -0.93 23.98
CA VAL A 65 6.55 -2.33 24.38
C VAL A 65 7.89 -2.46 25.12
N CYS A 66 8.95 -1.84 24.58
CA CYS A 66 10.29 -1.89 25.16
C CYS A 66 10.38 -1.14 26.49
N ALA A 67 9.82 0.06 26.58
CA ALA A 67 9.89 0.92 27.77
C ALA A 67 8.98 0.43 28.91
N CYS A 68 7.84 -0.20 28.60
CA CYS A 68 6.89 -0.66 29.61
C CYS A 68 7.13 -2.10 30.10
N SER A 69 8.36 -2.62 29.96
CA SER A 69 8.75 -3.96 30.45
C SER A 69 7.83 -5.08 29.96
N GLY A 70 7.43 -5.07 28.68
CA GLY A 70 6.64 -6.16 28.10
C GLY A 70 5.16 -6.17 28.48
N ARG A 71 4.57 -5.03 28.90
CA ARG A 71 3.11 -4.93 29.08
C ARG A 71 2.38 -4.99 27.73
N VAL A 72 2.10 -6.21 27.28
CA VAL A 72 1.26 -6.59 26.13
C VAL A 72 -0.03 -5.76 26.04
N THR A 73 -0.63 -5.42 27.18
CA THR A 73 -1.86 -4.63 27.25
C THR A 73 -1.70 -3.20 26.72
N ALA A 74 -0.57 -2.54 26.98
CA ALA A 74 -0.34 -1.17 26.51
C ALA A 74 -0.23 -1.12 24.98
N ALA A 75 0.52 -2.03 24.39
CA ALA A 75 0.65 -2.14 22.93
C ALA A 75 -0.69 -2.45 22.26
N GLY A 76 -1.45 -3.41 22.81
CA GLY A 76 -2.79 -3.73 22.32
C GLY A 76 -3.76 -2.54 22.38
N MET A 77 -3.73 -1.76 23.47
CA MET A 77 -4.55 -0.55 23.60
C MET A 77 -4.12 0.53 22.58
N THR A 78 -2.82 0.73 22.37
CA THR A 78 -2.30 1.67 21.38
C THR A 78 -2.76 1.31 19.97
N ILE A 79 -2.61 0.04 19.56
CA ILE A 79 -3.07 -0.46 18.27
C ILE A 79 -4.59 -0.30 18.13
N GLY A 80 -5.35 -0.68 19.16
CA GLY A 80 -6.81 -0.56 19.15
C GLY A 80 -7.30 0.89 19.02
N PHE A 81 -6.71 1.80 19.80
CA PHE A 81 -7.03 3.22 19.74
C PHE A 81 -6.72 3.82 18.36
N MET A 82 -5.57 3.47 17.78
CA MET A 82 -5.16 3.94 16.46
C MET A 82 -6.05 3.39 15.35
N LEU A 83 -6.44 2.10 15.42
CA LEU A 83 -7.35 1.50 14.45
C LEU A 83 -8.71 2.18 14.48
N ILE A 84 -9.30 2.35 15.66
CA ILE A 84 -10.61 2.99 15.83
C ILE A 84 -10.55 4.46 15.41
N GLY A 85 -9.53 5.19 15.88
CA GLY A 85 -9.35 6.61 15.57
C GLY A 85 -9.10 6.86 14.08
N SER A 86 -8.19 6.11 13.45
CA SER A 86 -7.92 6.21 12.01
C SER A 86 -9.16 5.86 11.19
N THR A 87 -9.85 4.76 11.54
CA THR A 87 -11.08 4.36 10.83
C THR A 87 -12.17 5.42 10.93
N ALA A 88 -12.45 5.94 12.14
CA ALA A 88 -13.44 6.99 12.35
C ALA A 88 -13.10 8.27 11.58
N PHE A 89 -11.82 8.66 11.58
CA PHE A 89 -11.37 9.83 10.83
C PHE A 89 -11.52 9.64 9.31
N GLN A 90 -11.19 8.46 8.79
CA GLN A 90 -11.37 8.15 7.37
C GLN A 90 -12.85 8.18 6.96
N TYR A 91 -13.77 7.69 7.80
CA TYR A 91 -15.22 7.86 7.56
C TYR A 91 -15.63 9.33 7.53
N SER A 92 -15.13 10.14 8.47
CA SER A 92 -15.39 11.58 8.46
C SER A 92 -14.87 12.29 7.20
N LEU A 93 -13.71 11.87 6.68
CA LEU A 93 -13.19 12.35 5.40
C LEU A 93 -14.04 11.90 4.21
N ALA A 94 -14.51 10.64 4.21
CA ALA A 94 -15.41 10.14 3.18
C ALA A 94 -16.73 10.92 3.16
N ASP A 95 -17.33 11.22 4.32
CA ASP A 95 -18.54 12.04 4.43
C ASP A 95 -18.30 13.47 3.95
N THR A 96 -17.13 14.03 4.26
CA THR A 96 -16.72 15.36 3.76
C THR A 96 -16.61 15.35 2.24
N LEU A 97 -16.03 14.30 1.65
CA LEU A 97 -15.91 14.14 0.20
C LEU A 97 -17.27 14.01 -0.47
N VAL A 98 -18.18 13.20 0.08
CA VAL A 98 -19.56 13.07 -0.44
C VAL A 98 -20.28 14.43 -0.37
N SER A 99 -20.17 15.12 0.75
CA SER A 99 -20.75 16.46 0.93
C SER A 99 -20.18 17.46 -0.06
N TRP A 100 -18.88 17.40 -0.34
CA TRP A 100 -18.22 18.22 -1.34
C TRP A 100 -18.73 17.91 -2.76
N LEU A 101 -18.82 16.62 -3.13
CA LEU A 101 -19.35 16.20 -4.44
C LEU A 101 -20.79 16.71 -4.66
N GLN A 102 -21.64 16.65 -3.64
CA GLN A 102 -23.03 17.10 -3.71
C GLN A 102 -23.19 18.62 -3.89
N ARG A 103 -22.19 19.42 -3.45
CA ARG A 103 -22.19 20.88 -3.57
C ARG A 103 -21.62 21.38 -4.89
N GLN A 104 -21.11 20.50 -5.75
CA GLN A 104 -20.48 20.93 -6.99
C GLN A 104 -21.49 21.58 -7.95
N PRO A 105 -21.14 22.73 -8.58
CA PRO A 105 -22.04 23.43 -9.50
C PRO A 105 -22.41 22.55 -10.71
N CYS A 106 -21.49 21.71 -11.17
CA CYS A 106 -21.71 20.71 -12.21
C CYS A 106 -22.24 19.37 -11.64
N ARG A 107 -23.18 19.38 -10.69
CA ARG A 107 -23.67 18.14 -10.02
C ARG A 107 -24.03 17.03 -11.01
N ALA A 108 -24.61 17.35 -12.16
CA ALA A 108 -24.97 16.38 -13.19
C ALA A 108 -23.76 15.56 -13.69
N SER A 109 -22.57 16.15 -13.83
CA SER A 109 -21.37 15.43 -14.27
C SER A 109 -20.76 14.54 -13.19
N TRP A 110 -21.10 14.78 -11.92
CA TRP A 110 -20.66 14.03 -10.74
C TRP A 110 -21.71 13.05 -10.22
N GLN A 111 -22.91 13.04 -10.80
CA GLN A 111 -24.04 12.28 -10.26
C GLN A 111 -23.73 10.78 -10.19
N HIS A 112 -23.04 10.24 -11.20
CA HIS A 112 -22.60 8.84 -11.21
C HIS A 112 -21.64 8.53 -10.04
N SER A 113 -20.70 9.42 -9.77
CA SER A 113 -19.75 9.30 -8.65
C SER A 113 -20.46 9.45 -7.30
N ILE A 114 -21.46 10.32 -7.20
CA ILE A 114 -22.32 10.48 -6.02
C ILE A 114 -23.16 9.21 -5.78
N ASP A 115 -23.76 8.65 -6.82
CA ASP A 115 -24.59 7.43 -6.73
C ASP A 115 -23.75 6.23 -6.29
N ALA A 116 -22.54 6.07 -6.86
CA ALA A 116 -21.59 5.02 -6.46
C ALA A 116 -21.21 5.09 -4.97
N LEU A 117 -21.17 6.30 -4.40
CA LEU A 117 -20.90 6.53 -2.97
C LEU A 117 -22.14 6.45 -2.09
N ALA A 118 -23.34 6.75 -2.60
CA ALA A 118 -24.59 6.52 -1.87
C ALA A 118 -24.72 5.04 -1.45
N ASP A 119 -24.29 4.14 -2.34
CA ASP A 119 -24.24 2.70 -2.11
C ASP A 119 -23.16 2.27 -1.10
N PHE A 120 -22.21 3.15 -0.75
CA PHE A 120 -21.21 2.85 0.29
C PHE A 120 -21.83 2.87 1.69
N GLY A 121 -22.86 3.69 1.91
CA GLY A 121 -23.59 3.79 3.19
C GLY A 121 -24.75 2.80 3.32
N SER A 122 -25.34 2.34 2.21
CA SER A 122 -26.50 1.45 2.25
C SER A 122 -26.08 -0.03 2.35
N THR A 123 -26.33 -0.64 3.51
CA THR A 123 -26.14 -2.08 3.74
C THR A 123 -27.27 -2.89 3.10
N CYS A 124 -27.22 -3.06 1.78
CA CYS A 124 -28.23 -3.86 1.06
C CYS A 124 -27.92 -5.36 1.15
N SER A 125 -28.73 -6.13 1.89
CA SER A 125 -28.65 -7.60 2.07
C SER A 125 -27.55 -8.15 3.00
N MET A 126 -27.85 -9.28 3.66
CA MET A 126 -26.95 -10.00 4.58
C MET A 126 -25.67 -10.51 3.89
N CYS A 127 -25.75 -10.87 2.60
CA CYS A 127 -24.58 -11.29 1.82
C CYS A 127 -23.60 -10.13 1.59
N CYS A 128 -24.10 -8.94 1.25
CA CYS A 128 -23.25 -7.76 1.12
C CYS A 128 -22.70 -7.33 2.47
N PHE A 129 -23.47 -7.46 3.57
CA PHE A 129 -22.96 -7.19 4.92
C PHE A 129 -21.76 -8.08 5.25
N LEU A 130 -21.83 -9.39 5.04
CA LEU A 130 -20.71 -10.31 5.29
C LEU A 130 -19.50 -9.99 4.41
N SER A 131 -19.72 -9.66 3.13
CA SER A 131 -18.64 -9.22 2.24
C SER A 131 -18.00 -7.90 2.67
N HIS A 132 -18.81 -6.96 3.17
CA HIS A 132 -18.30 -5.69 3.69
C HIS A 132 -17.53 -5.88 4.98
N VAL A 133 -18.03 -6.71 5.91
CA VAL A 133 -17.34 -7.05 7.15
C VAL A 133 -16.03 -7.75 6.83
N SER A 134 -16.01 -8.77 5.98
CA SER A 134 -14.78 -9.48 5.63
C SER A 134 -13.76 -8.57 4.96
N ALA A 135 -14.19 -7.77 3.97
CA ALA A 135 -13.33 -6.78 3.35
C ALA A 135 -12.79 -5.83 4.41
N THR A 136 -13.64 -5.26 5.27
CA THR A 136 -13.22 -4.31 6.33
C THR A 136 -12.24 -4.94 7.29
N MET A 137 -12.46 -6.19 7.73
CA MET A 137 -11.50 -6.93 8.57
C MET A 137 -10.17 -7.15 7.85
N PHE A 138 -10.17 -7.57 6.59
CA PHE A 138 -8.94 -7.72 5.80
C PHE A 138 -8.20 -6.41 5.59
N GLY A 139 -8.95 -5.33 5.42
CA GLY A 139 -8.37 -4.00 5.44
C GLY A 139 -7.72 -3.75 6.78
N MET A 140 -8.47 -3.84 7.89
CA MET A 140 -7.96 -3.57 9.23
C MET A 140 -6.67 -4.32 9.52
N ILE A 141 -6.57 -5.59 9.11
CA ILE A 141 -5.33 -6.39 9.19
C ILE A 141 -4.18 -5.70 8.45
N GLU A 142 -4.39 -5.27 7.20
CA GLU A 142 -3.38 -4.55 6.40
C GLU A 142 -2.99 -3.19 7.02
N ALA A 143 -3.89 -2.47 7.68
CA ALA A 143 -3.54 -1.20 8.35
C ALA A 143 -2.84 -1.37 9.70
N ILE A 144 -3.04 -2.49 10.40
CA ILE A 144 -2.36 -2.75 11.67
C ILE A 144 -1.07 -3.55 11.50
N ASP A 145 -0.83 -4.16 10.33
CA ASP A 145 0.35 -5.00 10.05
C ASP A 145 1.67 -4.34 10.49
N PRO A 146 1.96 -3.06 10.16
CA PRO A 146 3.21 -2.43 10.59
C PRO A 146 3.34 -2.33 12.13
N ALA A 147 2.20 -2.17 12.82
CA ALA A 147 2.16 -2.09 14.27
C ALA A 147 2.27 -3.47 14.93
N LEU A 148 1.67 -4.50 14.32
CA LEU A 148 1.86 -5.91 14.73
C LEU A 148 3.30 -6.33 14.56
N ASP A 149 3.94 -5.95 13.45
CA ASP A 149 5.33 -6.24 13.17
C ASP A 149 6.26 -5.53 14.15
N ALA A 150 6.00 -4.25 14.46
CA ALA A 150 6.71 -3.51 15.50
C ALA A 150 6.55 -4.16 16.88
N TRP A 151 5.35 -4.66 17.18
CA TRP A 151 5.10 -5.39 18.42
C TRP A 151 5.85 -6.72 18.46
N ALA A 152 5.84 -7.49 17.36
CA ALA A 152 6.61 -8.73 17.25
C ALA A 152 8.12 -8.48 17.42
N ALA A 153 8.64 -7.41 16.80
CA ALA A 153 10.03 -6.99 16.95
C ALA A 153 10.38 -6.63 18.41
N ALA A 154 9.51 -5.88 19.08
CA ALA A 154 9.73 -5.50 20.48
C ALA A 154 9.55 -6.68 21.45
N ASN A 155 8.66 -7.62 21.16
CA ASN A 155 8.55 -8.88 21.90
C ASN A 155 9.83 -9.71 21.70
N ALA A 156 10.35 -9.80 20.48
CA ALA A 156 11.61 -10.46 20.20
C ALA A 156 12.73 -9.84 21.06
N PHE A 157 12.78 -8.51 21.20
CA PHE A 157 13.74 -7.83 22.08
C PHE A 157 13.71 -8.34 23.53
N ASN A 158 12.52 -8.55 24.09
CA ASN A 158 12.37 -9.03 25.47
C ASN A 158 12.68 -10.52 25.65
N LEU A 159 12.62 -11.32 24.57
CA LEU A 159 12.86 -12.76 24.60
C LEU A 159 14.30 -13.13 24.22
N TYR A 160 15.06 -12.18 23.68
CA TYR A 160 16.36 -12.44 23.08
C TYR A 160 17.45 -12.60 24.16
N THR A 161 17.67 -13.83 24.60
CA THR A 161 18.79 -14.20 25.48
C THR A 161 20.11 -14.24 24.71
N ASP A 162 21.25 -14.18 25.41
CA ASP A 162 22.58 -14.28 24.79
C ASP A 162 22.77 -15.59 24.01
N ASP A 163 22.20 -16.70 24.49
CA ASP A 163 22.26 -17.98 23.79
C ASP A 163 21.47 -17.95 22.47
N LEU A 164 20.26 -17.38 22.47
CA LEU A 164 19.46 -17.22 21.26
C LEU A 164 20.13 -16.27 20.27
N ARG A 165 20.83 -15.25 20.80
CA ARG A 165 21.64 -14.34 19.99
C ARG A 165 22.75 -15.07 19.27
N LEU A 166 23.59 -15.80 19.98
CA LEU A 166 24.70 -16.55 19.37
C LEU A 166 24.19 -17.59 18.36
N LYS A 167 23.09 -18.28 18.67
CA LYS A 167 22.42 -19.21 17.76
C LYS A 167 22.00 -18.50 16.47
N PHE A 168 21.28 -17.37 16.57
CA PHE A 168 20.85 -16.61 15.40
C PHE A 168 22.05 -16.07 14.59
N GLU A 169 23.02 -15.44 15.23
CA GLU A 169 24.24 -14.91 14.58
C GLU A 169 24.98 -15.99 13.78
N SER A 170 25.13 -17.18 14.36
CA SER A 170 25.80 -18.30 13.69
C SER A 170 25.16 -18.67 12.35
N THR A 171 23.84 -18.49 12.22
CA THR A 171 23.12 -18.78 10.97
C THR A 171 23.41 -17.76 9.87
N TRP A 172 23.88 -16.56 10.20
CA TRP A 172 24.15 -15.49 9.23
C TRP A 172 25.64 -15.25 8.92
N ASN A 173 26.54 -15.88 9.67
CA ASN A 173 28.00 -15.72 9.52
C ASN A 173 28.54 -16.05 8.12
N HIS A 174 27.78 -16.73 7.27
CA HIS A 174 28.17 -17.06 5.90
C HIS A 174 27.88 -15.94 4.89
N ILE A 175 27.12 -14.90 5.27
CA ILE A 175 26.84 -13.73 4.44
C ILE A 175 27.58 -12.53 5.07
N PRO A 176 28.73 -12.08 4.56
CA PRO A 176 29.62 -11.17 5.32
C PRO A 176 28.96 -9.89 5.82
N LEU A 177 28.28 -9.15 4.92
CA LEU A 177 27.65 -7.87 5.27
C LEU A 177 26.43 -8.06 6.18
N LEU A 178 25.59 -9.05 5.88
CA LEU A 178 24.36 -9.29 6.62
C LEU A 178 24.64 -9.95 7.97
N GLY A 179 25.64 -10.83 8.04
CA GLY A 179 26.16 -11.43 9.26
C GLY A 179 26.77 -10.40 10.20
N TRP A 180 27.54 -9.44 9.68
CA TRP A 180 28.03 -8.32 10.49
C TRP A 180 26.88 -7.48 11.08
N LEU A 181 25.89 -7.15 10.25
CA LEU A 181 24.73 -6.37 10.67
C LEU A 181 23.89 -7.12 11.71
N VAL A 182 23.67 -8.42 11.50
CA VAL A 182 22.98 -9.31 12.45
C VAL A 182 23.75 -9.45 13.76
N ALA A 183 25.08 -9.58 13.72
CA ALA A 183 25.92 -9.69 14.92
C ALA A 183 25.92 -8.40 15.76
N TYR A 184 25.86 -7.25 15.09
CA TYR A 184 25.82 -5.97 15.78
C TYR A 184 24.44 -5.65 16.37
N LEU A 185 23.38 -5.86 15.58
CA LEU A 185 22.01 -5.46 15.94
C LEU A 185 21.20 -6.53 16.66
N GLY A 186 21.54 -7.80 16.48
CA GLY A 186 20.69 -8.94 16.82
C GLY A 186 19.39 -8.99 16.00
N LEU A 187 18.63 -10.07 16.13
CA LEU A 187 17.33 -10.23 15.46
C LEU A 187 16.35 -9.06 15.73
N PRO A 188 16.20 -8.56 16.97
CA PRO A 188 15.27 -7.46 17.23
C PRO A 188 15.68 -6.15 16.54
N GLY A 189 16.98 -5.84 16.54
CA GLY A 189 17.51 -4.64 15.88
C GLY A 189 17.43 -4.73 14.36
N VAL A 190 17.57 -5.92 13.77
CA VAL A 190 17.33 -6.16 12.34
C VAL A 190 15.86 -5.94 11.98
N LEU A 191 14.92 -6.51 12.75
CA LEU A 191 13.48 -6.30 12.54
C LEU A 191 13.11 -4.81 12.63
N LEU A 192 13.60 -4.11 13.66
CA LEU A 192 13.39 -2.66 13.78
C LEU A 192 13.97 -1.90 12.58
N SER A 193 15.17 -2.25 12.13
CA SER A 193 15.82 -1.58 11.00
C SER A 193 15.03 -1.77 9.70
N ILE A 194 14.48 -2.96 9.48
CA ILE A 194 13.60 -3.26 8.34
C ILE A 194 12.33 -2.42 8.41
N LEU A 195 11.69 -2.33 9.57
CA LEU A 195 10.48 -1.52 9.74
C LEU A 195 10.74 -0.03 9.51
N LEU A 196 11.84 0.50 10.04
CA LEU A 196 12.23 1.89 9.81
C LEU A 196 12.58 2.15 8.34
N PHE A 197 13.31 1.23 7.70
CA PHE A 197 13.63 1.33 6.28
C PHE A 197 12.38 1.28 5.40
N SER A 198 11.47 0.33 5.67
CA SER A 198 10.17 0.22 5.02
C SER A 198 9.36 1.52 5.17
N MET A 199 9.27 2.05 6.38
CA MET A 199 8.58 3.31 6.66
C MET A 199 9.17 4.46 5.84
N LEU A 200 10.50 4.56 5.73
CA LEU A 200 11.16 5.56 4.89
C LEU A 200 10.86 5.35 3.41
N CYS A 201 10.84 4.11 2.91
CA CYS A 201 10.43 3.81 1.54
C CYS A 201 8.97 4.22 1.28
N GLN A 202 8.05 3.93 2.20
CA GLN A 202 6.64 4.31 2.10
C GLN A 202 6.46 5.83 2.13
N LEU A 203 7.17 6.53 3.03
CA LEU A 203 7.19 7.99 3.10
C LEU A 203 7.75 8.62 1.83
N TRP A 204 8.82 8.05 1.27
CA TRP A 204 9.40 8.51 0.01
C TRP A 204 8.42 8.32 -1.15
N SER A 205 7.79 7.16 -1.27
CA SER A 205 6.76 6.91 -2.29
C SER A 205 5.54 7.82 -2.12
N LEU A 206 5.12 8.09 -0.88
CA LEU A 206 4.05 9.03 -0.60
C LEU A 206 4.43 10.47 -1.01
N TYR A 207 5.67 10.89 -0.72
CA TYR A 207 6.19 12.18 -1.15
C TYR A 207 6.27 12.29 -2.68
N GLU A 208 6.76 11.27 -3.38
CA GLU A 208 6.81 11.25 -4.85
C GLU A 208 5.41 11.38 -5.45
N GLN A 209 4.43 10.67 -4.87
CA GLN A 209 3.03 10.78 -5.30
C GLN A 209 2.45 12.16 -5.00
N ASP A 210 2.78 12.76 -3.87
CA ASP A 210 2.34 14.10 -3.51
C ASP A 210 2.89 15.18 -4.45
N GLN A 211 4.17 15.07 -4.80
CA GLN A 211 4.79 15.94 -5.81
C GLN A 211 4.12 15.77 -7.17
N HIS A 212 3.76 14.55 -7.55
CA HIS A 212 3.04 14.27 -8.78
C HIS A 212 1.66 14.95 -8.76
N VAL A 213 0.84 14.71 -7.73
CA VAL A 213 -0.50 15.33 -7.59
C VAL A 213 -0.41 16.86 -7.58
N THR A 214 0.55 17.43 -6.84
CA THR A 214 0.74 18.88 -6.76
C THR A 214 1.15 19.47 -8.11
N THR A 215 2.03 18.79 -8.85
CA THR A 215 2.46 19.24 -10.19
C THR A 215 1.31 19.15 -11.19
N TYR A 216 0.52 18.08 -11.17
CA TYR A 216 -0.69 17.97 -11.99
C TYR A 216 -1.68 19.08 -11.68
N LYS A 217 -1.94 19.35 -10.40
CA LYS A 217 -2.82 20.44 -9.98
C LYS A 217 -2.35 21.80 -10.50
N LEU A 218 -1.05 22.08 -10.44
CA LEU A 218 -0.49 23.31 -11.00
C LEU A 218 -0.70 23.37 -12.51
N PHE A 219 -0.48 22.25 -13.21
CA PHE A 219 -0.63 22.15 -14.66
C PHE A 219 -2.10 22.28 -15.10
N ASP A 220 -3.05 21.69 -14.36
CA ASP A 220 -4.48 21.76 -14.63
C ASP A 220 -5.03 23.18 -14.42
N LYS A 221 -4.54 23.90 -13.41
CA LYS A 221 -4.85 25.34 -13.25
C LYS A 221 -4.39 26.20 -14.43
N PHE A 222 -3.38 25.77 -15.19
CA PHE A 222 -2.95 26.44 -16.41
C PHE A 222 -3.76 26.03 -17.65
N MET A 223 -4.48 24.90 -17.60
CA MET A 223 -5.31 24.35 -18.67
C MET A 223 -6.79 24.60 -18.37
N GLU A 224 -7.16 25.87 -18.23
CA GLU A 224 -8.54 26.33 -17.97
C GLU A 224 -9.52 25.76 -19.03
N GLY A 225 -10.41 24.85 -18.61
CA GLY A 225 -11.46 24.26 -19.45
C GLY A 225 -11.52 22.72 -19.47
N ALA A 226 -10.52 22.01 -18.92
CA ALA A 226 -10.42 20.54 -18.95
C ALA A 226 -10.98 19.81 -17.71
N GLU A 227 -11.29 20.52 -16.62
CA GLU A 227 -11.57 19.96 -15.29
C GLU A 227 -12.84 19.10 -15.19
N THR A 228 -13.74 19.12 -16.19
CA THR A 228 -14.96 18.30 -16.22
C THR A 228 -14.85 17.04 -17.08
N GLY A 229 -13.70 16.78 -17.70
CA GLY A 229 -13.50 15.55 -18.49
C GLY A 229 -13.49 14.29 -17.60
N ILE A 230 -14.12 13.22 -18.07
CA ILE A 230 -14.11 11.91 -17.39
C ILE A 230 -12.66 11.46 -17.12
N GLU A 231 -11.75 11.69 -18.07
CA GLU A 231 -10.33 11.36 -17.93
C GLU A 231 -9.65 12.11 -16.77
N HIS A 232 -9.94 13.39 -16.60
CA HIS A 232 -9.35 14.20 -15.53
C HIS A 232 -9.86 13.73 -14.15
N ARG A 233 -11.16 13.52 -13.99
CA ARG A 233 -11.74 12.96 -12.76
C ARG A 233 -11.18 11.58 -12.44
N TYR A 234 -11.09 10.71 -13.45
CA TYR A 234 -10.48 9.40 -13.33
C TYR A 234 -9.04 9.51 -12.80
N LYS A 235 -8.20 10.37 -13.40
CA LYS A 235 -6.82 10.58 -12.95
C LYS A 235 -6.77 11.07 -11.51
N LEU A 236 -7.58 12.06 -11.14
CA LEU A 236 -7.65 12.57 -9.78
C LEU A 236 -7.94 11.44 -8.76
N TRP A 237 -9.00 10.67 -8.99
CA TRP A 237 -9.36 9.56 -8.10
C TRP A 237 -8.34 8.44 -8.09
N TYR A 238 -7.72 8.18 -9.23
CA TYR A 238 -6.66 7.20 -9.37
C TYR A 238 -5.43 7.56 -8.52
N GLU A 239 -5.00 8.82 -8.55
CA GLU A 239 -3.87 9.29 -7.75
C GLU A 239 -4.19 9.26 -6.25
N TRP A 240 -5.39 9.69 -5.86
CA TRP A 240 -5.82 9.67 -4.45
C TRP A 240 -6.00 8.26 -3.90
N LYS A 241 -6.42 7.32 -4.76
CA LYS A 241 -6.42 5.89 -4.47
C LYS A 241 -5.01 5.42 -4.10
N HIS A 242 -3.98 5.79 -4.86
CA HIS A 242 -2.58 5.38 -4.58
C HIS A 242 -2.04 6.00 -3.30
N VAL A 243 -2.34 7.27 -3.04
CA VAL A 243 -2.01 7.92 -1.76
C VAL A 243 -2.67 7.19 -0.58
N SER A 244 -3.92 6.79 -0.75
CA SER A 244 -4.67 6.06 0.29
C SER A 244 -4.16 4.63 0.47
N ASP A 245 -3.77 3.95 -0.61
CA ASP A 245 -3.13 2.65 -0.52
C ASP A 245 -1.80 2.77 0.22
N LEU A 246 -0.86 3.60 -0.27
CA LEU A 246 0.44 3.85 0.38
C LEU A 246 0.30 4.21 1.86
N GLY A 247 -0.66 5.06 2.20
CA GLY A 247 -0.91 5.48 3.57
C GLY A 247 -1.58 4.46 4.49
N GLY A 248 -2.09 3.34 3.97
CA GLY A 248 -2.90 2.41 4.78
C GLY A 248 -4.28 2.97 5.15
N LEU A 249 -4.84 3.86 4.31
CA LEU A 249 -6.15 4.49 4.47
C LEU A 249 -7.24 3.67 3.78
N LEU A 250 -7.58 2.52 4.36
CA LEU A 250 -8.41 1.49 3.73
C LEU A 250 -9.83 1.90 3.37
N VAL A 251 -10.49 2.69 4.22
CA VAL A 251 -11.86 3.15 3.99
C VAL A 251 -11.85 4.10 2.79
N LEU A 252 -10.89 5.03 2.79
CA LEU A 252 -10.70 5.98 1.69
C LEU A 252 -10.23 5.29 0.41
N LEU A 253 -9.36 4.28 0.50
CA LEU A 253 -8.95 3.45 -0.63
C LEU A 253 -10.17 2.86 -1.35
N ARG A 254 -11.15 2.32 -0.61
CA ARG A 254 -12.39 1.81 -1.22
C ARG A 254 -13.26 2.89 -1.84
N VAL A 255 -13.35 4.04 -1.18
CA VAL A 255 -14.09 5.19 -1.71
C VAL A 255 -13.48 5.61 -3.04
N PHE A 256 -12.16 5.75 -3.13
CA PHE A 256 -11.48 6.10 -4.38
C PHE A 256 -11.53 4.99 -5.42
N GLU A 257 -11.45 3.72 -5.03
CA GLU A 257 -11.68 2.61 -5.97
C GLU A 257 -13.09 2.68 -6.58
N LYS A 258 -14.13 2.89 -5.77
CA LYS A 258 -15.50 3.06 -6.27
C LYS A 258 -15.61 4.25 -7.22
N LEU A 259 -14.99 5.38 -6.88
CA LEU A 259 -14.98 6.57 -7.73
C LEU A 259 -14.25 6.31 -9.05
N VAL A 260 -13.10 5.61 -9.04
CA VAL A 260 -12.38 5.20 -10.25
C VAL A 260 -13.26 4.31 -11.13
N TYR A 261 -13.96 3.32 -10.56
CA TYR A 261 -14.87 2.47 -11.32
C TYR A 261 -16.06 3.24 -11.90
N ALA A 262 -16.62 4.18 -11.13
CA ALA A 262 -17.69 5.05 -11.61
C ALA A 262 -17.27 5.84 -12.86
N GLU A 263 -16.04 6.37 -12.91
CA GLU A 263 -15.55 7.06 -14.10
C GLU A 263 -15.24 6.11 -15.28
N LEU A 264 -14.78 4.89 -14.99
CA LEU A 264 -14.53 3.87 -16.02
C LEU A 264 -15.81 3.42 -16.72
N GLU A 265 -16.94 3.34 -16.01
CA GLU A 265 -18.24 2.99 -16.59
C GLU A 265 -18.75 4.07 -17.57
N LEU A 266 -18.31 5.32 -17.40
CA LEU A 266 -18.64 6.42 -18.29
C LEU A 266 -17.74 6.49 -19.54
N ASP A 267 -16.60 5.79 -19.54
CA ASP A 267 -15.68 5.80 -20.68
C ASP A 267 -16.15 4.89 -21.81
N THR A 268 -16.96 5.46 -22.69
CA THR A 268 -17.48 4.77 -23.89
C THR A 268 -16.40 4.43 -24.92
N ASN A 269 -15.25 5.10 -24.86
CA ASN A 269 -14.18 4.96 -25.85
C ASN A 269 -13.15 3.89 -25.45
N GLY A 270 -13.21 3.38 -24.21
CA GLY A 270 -12.21 2.46 -23.66
C GLY A 270 -10.79 3.05 -23.64
N ALA A 271 -10.69 4.39 -23.58
CA ALA A 271 -9.44 5.11 -23.47
C ALA A 271 -8.85 5.03 -22.05
N LEU A 272 -9.72 4.93 -21.05
CA LEU A 272 -9.41 4.70 -19.65
C LEU A 272 -9.30 3.22 -19.38
N TYR A 273 -8.44 2.89 -18.43
CA TYR A 273 -8.02 1.51 -18.23
C TYR A 273 -8.41 1.01 -16.85
N PRO A 274 -9.06 -0.15 -16.71
CA PRO A 274 -9.46 -0.70 -15.42
C PRO A 274 -8.24 -1.26 -14.68
N LEU A 275 -7.48 -0.37 -14.06
CA LEU A 275 -6.29 -0.71 -13.30
C LEU A 275 -6.68 -0.94 -11.83
N VAL A 276 -6.92 -2.22 -11.49
CA VAL A 276 -6.68 -2.73 -10.14
C VAL A 276 -5.18 -2.72 -9.94
N ASP A 277 -4.66 -1.53 -9.68
CA ASP A 277 -3.24 -1.29 -9.60
C ASP A 277 -2.80 -1.18 -8.14
N ARG A 278 -1.81 -2.00 -7.77
CA ARG A 278 -1.02 -1.86 -6.54
C ARG A 278 0.44 -1.56 -6.85
N PHE A 279 0.81 -1.20 -8.08
CA PHE A 279 2.19 -1.02 -8.53
C PHE A 279 2.97 -0.07 -7.62
N TRP A 280 2.37 1.05 -7.24
CA TRP A 280 3.02 2.06 -6.39
C TRP A 280 3.24 1.57 -4.96
N SER A 281 2.33 0.77 -4.42
CA SER A 281 2.42 0.24 -3.05
C SER A 281 3.15 -1.11 -2.98
N PHE A 282 3.26 -1.85 -4.10
CA PHE A 282 3.79 -3.20 -4.12
C PHE A 282 5.25 -3.26 -3.66
N VAL A 283 6.11 -2.38 -4.20
CA VAL A 283 7.52 -2.34 -3.79
C VAL A 283 7.65 -1.97 -2.31
N PRO A 284 7.15 -0.81 -1.84
CA PRO A 284 7.38 -0.40 -0.46
C PRO A 284 6.66 -1.30 0.56
N LYS A 285 5.45 -1.82 0.28
CA LYS A 285 4.71 -2.68 1.22
C LYS A 285 5.06 -4.15 1.14
N VAL A 286 5.30 -4.70 -0.05
CA VAL A 286 5.55 -6.15 -0.19
C VAL A 286 7.04 -6.43 -0.08
N LEU A 287 7.86 -5.75 -0.90
CA LEU A 287 9.29 -6.04 -0.98
C LEU A 287 10.09 -5.45 0.18
N ALA A 288 9.80 -4.21 0.59
CA ALA A 288 10.56 -3.55 1.65
C ALA A 288 10.02 -3.86 3.05
N GLU A 289 8.73 -4.19 3.20
CA GLU A 289 8.10 -4.44 4.49
C GLU A 289 7.74 -5.91 4.73
N ALA A 290 6.66 -6.38 4.10
CA ALA A 290 5.97 -7.59 4.53
C ALA A 290 6.79 -8.86 4.27
N LEU A 291 7.55 -8.94 3.17
CA LEU A 291 8.41 -10.09 2.88
C LEU A 291 9.60 -10.21 3.84
N PRO A 292 10.43 -9.17 4.03
CA PRO A 292 11.48 -9.20 5.04
C PRO A 292 10.91 -9.45 6.45
N SER A 293 9.83 -8.78 6.82
CA SER A 293 9.18 -8.96 8.11
C SER A 293 8.75 -10.42 8.32
N LEU A 294 8.04 -11.01 7.36
CA LEU A 294 7.66 -12.42 7.38
C LEU A 294 8.87 -13.36 7.54
N TRP A 295 9.96 -13.11 6.80
CA TRP A 295 11.18 -13.91 6.88
C TRP A 295 11.76 -13.97 8.29
N PHE A 296 11.87 -12.80 8.92
CA PHE A 296 12.45 -12.68 10.25
C PHE A 296 11.47 -13.11 11.34
N GLN A 297 10.17 -12.86 11.21
CA GLN A 297 9.16 -13.33 12.17
C GLN A 297 9.05 -14.85 12.22
N VAL A 298 9.11 -15.53 11.06
CA VAL A 298 9.21 -17.01 11.03
C VAL A 298 10.45 -17.47 11.79
N SER A 299 11.56 -16.73 11.70
CA SER A 299 12.79 -17.02 12.44
C SER A 299 12.64 -16.75 13.95
N VAL A 300 11.91 -15.71 14.35
CA VAL A 300 11.56 -15.44 15.76
C VAL A 300 10.76 -16.60 16.33
N ILE A 301 9.72 -17.06 15.63
CA ILE A 301 8.93 -18.21 16.09
C ILE A 301 9.82 -19.43 16.25
N ALA A 302 10.68 -19.72 15.28
CA ALA A 302 11.60 -20.87 15.33
C ALA A 302 12.46 -20.87 16.60
N LEU A 303 13.04 -19.72 16.93
CA LEU A 303 13.97 -19.57 18.04
C LEU A 303 13.29 -19.51 19.40
N THR A 304 12.03 -19.06 19.45
CA THR A 304 11.31 -18.79 20.71
C THR A 304 10.17 -19.76 20.97
N TYR A 305 9.96 -20.75 20.10
CA TYR A 305 8.82 -21.67 20.19
C TYR A 305 8.73 -22.36 21.56
N GLU A 306 9.85 -22.83 22.09
CA GLU A 306 9.91 -23.57 23.35
C GLU A 306 10.02 -22.67 24.59
N SER A 307 10.63 -21.50 24.44
CA SER A 307 10.94 -20.58 25.56
C SER A 307 9.87 -19.50 25.79
N SER A 308 9.03 -19.23 24.80
CA SER A 308 8.04 -18.15 24.88
C SER A 308 6.76 -18.56 25.61
N SER A 309 6.12 -17.57 26.27
CA SER A 309 4.78 -17.75 26.81
C SER A 309 3.75 -17.93 25.69
N ARG A 310 2.66 -18.66 25.97
CA ARG A 310 1.58 -18.91 24.99
C ARG A 310 1.02 -17.63 24.36
N SER A 311 0.92 -16.54 25.13
CA SER A 311 0.45 -15.24 24.63
C SER A 311 1.40 -14.62 23.62
N VAL A 312 2.70 -14.70 23.88
CA VAL A 312 3.74 -14.19 22.97
C VAL A 312 3.78 -15.01 21.68
N LEU A 313 3.71 -16.34 21.80
CA LEU A 313 3.63 -17.23 20.66
C LEU A 313 2.38 -16.94 19.81
N ALA A 314 1.22 -16.74 20.44
CA ALA A 314 -0.01 -16.40 19.73
C ALA A 314 0.11 -15.07 18.96
N ILE A 315 0.75 -14.05 19.54
CA ILE A 315 0.99 -12.76 18.86
C ILE A 315 1.89 -12.96 17.64
N ASN A 316 3.00 -13.69 17.79
CA ASN A 316 3.91 -13.95 16.67
C ASN A 316 3.23 -14.76 15.56
N VAL A 317 2.38 -15.74 15.90
CA VAL A 317 1.59 -16.50 14.93
C VAL A 317 0.59 -15.61 14.20
N VAL A 318 -0.09 -14.70 14.92
CA VAL A 318 -1.01 -13.73 14.30
C VAL A 318 -0.27 -12.79 13.36
N SER A 319 0.92 -12.31 13.75
CA SER A 319 1.78 -11.47 12.92
C SER A 319 2.23 -12.21 11.65
N VAL A 320 2.70 -13.45 11.78
CA VAL A 320 3.07 -14.27 10.60
C VAL A 320 1.86 -14.54 9.71
N ALA A 321 0.69 -14.82 10.29
CA ALA A 321 -0.53 -15.02 9.52
C ALA A 321 -0.99 -13.76 8.79
N SER A 322 -0.87 -12.57 9.41
CA SER A 322 -1.18 -11.30 8.76
C SER A 322 -0.22 -11.02 7.60
N SER A 323 1.09 -11.17 7.81
CA SER A 323 2.06 -10.97 6.73
C SER A 323 1.87 -11.98 5.59
N VAL A 324 1.57 -13.25 5.88
CA VAL A 324 1.24 -14.25 4.85
C VAL A 324 0.02 -13.84 4.04
N PHE A 325 -1.03 -13.36 4.72
CA PHE A 325 -2.24 -12.87 4.06
C PHE A 325 -1.95 -11.63 3.19
N VAL A 326 -1.24 -10.65 3.71
CA VAL A 326 -0.89 -9.39 3.01
C VAL A 326 -0.03 -9.67 1.77
N VAL A 327 1.03 -10.47 1.91
CA VAL A 327 1.91 -10.84 0.78
C VAL A 327 1.15 -11.67 -0.25
N GLY A 328 0.41 -12.69 0.19
CA GLY A 328 -0.36 -13.56 -0.71
C GLY A 328 -1.42 -12.81 -1.51
N ARG A 329 -2.18 -11.93 -0.85
CA ARG A 329 -3.18 -11.06 -1.51
C ARG A 329 -2.51 -10.11 -2.49
N SER A 330 -1.39 -9.49 -2.12
CA SER A 330 -0.69 -8.54 -2.99
C SER A 330 -0.09 -9.23 -4.22
N LEU A 331 0.48 -10.43 -4.06
CA LEU A 331 0.93 -11.27 -5.18
C LEU A 331 -0.22 -11.66 -6.11
N HIS A 332 -1.39 -12.00 -5.55
CA HIS A 332 -2.56 -12.34 -6.34
C HIS A 332 -3.08 -11.15 -7.15
N LEU A 333 -3.23 -9.99 -6.51
CA LEU A 333 -3.68 -8.75 -7.18
C LEU A 333 -2.69 -8.34 -8.28
N GLN A 334 -1.39 -8.32 -7.97
CA GLN A 334 -0.35 -8.00 -8.94
C GLN A 334 -0.35 -8.96 -10.14
N LEU A 335 -0.56 -10.27 -9.91
CA LEU A 335 -0.71 -11.24 -10.99
C LEU A 335 -1.92 -10.92 -11.88
N GLN A 336 -3.07 -10.57 -11.29
CA GLN A 336 -4.25 -10.16 -12.06
C GLN A 336 -3.94 -8.93 -12.91
N THR A 337 -3.21 -7.95 -12.37
CA THR A 337 -2.82 -6.74 -13.11
C THR A 337 -1.90 -7.08 -14.28
N LEU A 338 -0.91 -7.96 -14.05
CA LEU A 338 0.01 -8.43 -15.10
C LEU A 338 -0.74 -9.19 -16.21
N VAL A 339 -1.64 -10.11 -15.83
CA VAL A 339 -2.46 -10.88 -16.79
C VAL A 339 -3.37 -9.97 -17.61
N LYS A 340 -4.07 -9.02 -16.97
CA LYS A 340 -4.91 -8.05 -17.68
C LYS A 340 -4.10 -7.17 -18.62
N SER A 341 -2.95 -6.66 -18.16
CA SER A 341 -2.03 -5.84 -18.98
C SER A 341 -1.49 -6.60 -20.18
N TRP A 342 -1.26 -7.91 -20.02
CA TRP A 342 -0.87 -8.78 -21.12
C TRP A 342 -1.99 -9.00 -22.14
N GLN A 343 -3.22 -9.23 -21.68
CA GLN A 343 -4.37 -9.56 -22.53
C GLN A 343 -4.79 -8.40 -23.44
N THR A 344 -4.79 -7.17 -22.93
CA THR A 344 -5.28 -6.00 -23.67
C THR A 344 -4.33 -5.48 -24.72
N ARG A 345 -3.07 -5.94 -24.76
CA ARG A 345 -2.02 -5.49 -25.69
C ARG A 345 -1.82 -3.97 -25.74
N THR A 346 -2.39 -3.19 -24.83
CA THR A 346 -2.24 -1.73 -24.71
C THR A 346 -0.89 -1.34 -24.09
N CYS A 347 0.15 -2.13 -24.41
CA CYS A 347 1.55 -1.82 -24.12
C CYS A 347 1.99 -0.64 -24.99
N SER A 348 1.56 0.58 -24.64
CA SER A 348 2.23 1.79 -25.12
C SER A 348 3.72 1.70 -24.78
N TYR A 349 4.59 2.33 -25.57
CA TYR A 349 6.04 2.24 -25.41
C TYR A 349 6.53 2.59 -23.99
N PHE A 350 5.77 3.41 -23.25
CA PHE A 350 6.06 3.82 -21.86
C PHE A 350 5.73 2.76 -20.80
N THR A 351 4.86 1.78 -21.10
CA THR A 351 4.44 0.74 -20.13
C THR A 351 5.35 -0.49 -20.13
N LYS A 352 6.11 -0.75 -21.19
CA LYS A 352 7.00 -1.92 -21.31
C LYS A 352 8.07 -2.04 -20.21
N PRO A 353 8.89 -1.01 -19.92
CA PRO A 353 9.93 -1.13 -18.90
C PRO A 353 9.33 -1.32 -17.50
N ARG A 354 8.23 -0.60 -17.19
CA ARG A 354 7.50 -0.76 -15.93
C ARG A 354 6.88 -2.16 -15.81
N MET A 355 6.30 -2.69 -16.87
CA MET A 355 5.76 -4.05 -16.86
C MET A 355 6.84 -5.10 -16.61
N LEU A 356 8.04 -4.95 -17.21
CA LEU A 356 9.16 -5.84 -16.95
C LEU A 356 9.63 -5.76 -15.49
N GLN A 357 9.77 -4.55 -14.95
CA GLN A 357 10.10 -4.33 -13.54
C GLN A 357 9.07 -4.98 -12.62
N ASN A 358 7.78 -4.85 -12.94
CA ASN A 358 6.68 -5.44 -12.18
C ASN A 358 6.65 -6.96 -12.26
N CYS A 359 6.93 -7.55 -13.43
CA CYS A 359 7.09 -9.00 -13.57
C CYS A 359 8.27 -9.51 -12.75
N ALA A 360 9.41 -8.81 -12.79
CA ALA A 360 10.59 -9.18 -12.02
C ALA A 360 10.34 -9.06 -10.51
N ALA A 361 9.73 -7.96 -10.07
CA ALA A 361 9.35 -7.72 -8.67
C ALA A 361 8.37 -8.80 -8.18
N TRP A 362 7.37 -9.15 -8.99
CA TRP A 362 6.41 -10.20 -8.67
C TRP A 362 7.09 -11.58 -8.56
N LEU A 363 7.93 -11.94 -9.53
CA LEU A 363 8.62 -13.23 -9.55
C LEU A 363 9.55 -13.37 -8.33
N PHE A 364 10.34 -12.33 -8.05
CA PHE A 364 11.19 -12.30 -6.86
C PHE A 364 10.37 -12.45 -5.58
N SER A 365 9.30 -11.66 -5.44
CA SER A 365 8.41 -11.71 -4.28
C SER A 365 7.77 -13.09 -4.09
N PHE A 366 7.33 -13.72 -5.19
CA PHE A 366 6.73 -15.05 -5.18
C PHE A 366 7.73 -16.12 -4.74
N CYS A 367 8.97 -16.07 -5.23
CA CYS A 367 10.04 -16.97 -4.80
C CYS A 367 10.35 -16.82 -3.31
N CYS A 368 10.56 -15.58 -2.84
CA CYS A 368 10.80 -15.30 -1.42
C CYS A 368 9.63 -15.77 -0.54
N PHE A 369 8.40 -15.46 -0.93
CA PHE A 369 7.19 -15.89 -0.24
C PHE A 369 7.09 -17.42 -0.14
N SER A 370 7.34 -18.12 -1.26
CA SER A 370 7.32 -19.58 -1.29
C SER A 370 8.35 -20.19 -0.34
N ILE A 371 9.56 -19.62 -0.30
CA ILE A 371 10.60 -20.05 0.64
C ILE A 371 10.16 -19.79 2.10
N CYS A 372 9.57 -18.63 2.40
CA CYS A 372 9.02 -18.35 3.74
C CYS A 372 7.96 -19.37 4.15
N LEU A 373 7.06 -19.77 3.24
CA LEU A 373 6.05 -20.79 3.51
C LEU A 373 6.66 -22.17 3.76
N ILE A 374 7.69 -22.56 3.00
CA ILE A 374 8.43 -23.80 3.23
C ILE A 374 9.10 -23.77 4.61
N ARG A 375 9.74 -22.65 4.97
CA ARG A 375 10.35 -22.48 6.30
C ARG A 375 9.31 -22.57 7.41
N LEU A 376 8.17 -21.90 7.26
CA LEU A 376 7.06 -21.93 8.21
C LEU A 376 6.49 -23.35 8.39
N ALA A 377 6.32 -24.10 7.30
CA ALA A 377 5.91 -25.51 7.36
C ALA A 377 6.96 -26.38 8.07
N GLY A 378 8.25 -26.11 7.83
CA GLY A 378 9.38 -26.80 8.45
C GLY A 378 9.37 -26.71 9.99
N LEU A 379 8.90 -25.59 10.56
CA LEU A 379 8.78 -25.41 12.01
C LEU A 379 7.93 -26.49 12.69
N TRP A 380 6.90 -26.98 12.00
CA TRP A 380 5.98 -27.98 12.54
C TRP A 380 6.46 -29.41 12.30
N ILE A 381 7.27 -29.62 11.26
CA ILE A 381 7.82 -30.93 10.91
C ILE A 381 9.03 -31.24 11.81
N CYS A 382 9.85 -30.24 12.10
CA CYS A 382 11.04 -30.38 12.92
C CYS A 382 11.20 -29.19 13.88
N PRO A 383 10.54 -29.24 15.05
CA PRO A 383 10.70 -28.24 16.10
C PRO A 383 12.17 -28.13 16.49
N GLY A 384 12.70 -26.91 16.61
CA GLY A 384 14.10 -26.67 16.97
C GLY A 384 15.05 -26.54 15.78
N HIS A 385 14.61 -26.70 14.52
CA HIS A 385 15.49 -26.46 13.38
C HIS A 385 15.32 -25.07 12.75
N VAL A 386 16.42 -24.33 12.62
CA VAL A 386 16.45 -23.10 11.82
C VAL A 386 16.90 -23.44 10.41
N TYR A 387 15.97 -23.38 9.45
CA TYR A 387 16.31 -23.58 8.04
C TYR A 387 17.11 -22.38 7.51
N SER A 388 18.34 -22.64 7.10
CA SER A 388 19.24 -21.71 6.40
C SER A 388 19.27 -22.02 4.90
N LEU A 389 19.16 -20.99 4.06
CA LEU A 389 19.18 -21.14 2.60
C LEU A 389 20.46 -21.80 2.06
N GLY A 390 21.61 -21.58 2.72
CA GLY A 390 22.90 -22.06 2.23
C GLY A 390 23.28 -23.47 2.69
N ARG A 391 22.67 -23.97 3.77
CA ARG A 391 23.13 -25.21 4.42
C ARG A 391 21.99 -26.14 4.88
N GLY A 392 20.72 -25.76 4.69
CA GLY A 392 19.56 -26.58 5.05
C GLY A 392 19.13 -26.45 6.52
N CYS A 393 18.55 -27.52 7.06
CA CYS A 393 18.11 -27.61 8.47
C CYS A 393 19.33 -27.71 9.41
N PHE A 394 19.38 -26.88 10.45
CA PHE A 394 20.33 -27.03 11.55
C PHE A 394 19.62 -27.47 12.81
N ASP A 395 20.15 -28.54 13.42
CA ASP A 395 19.83 -28.88 14.79
C ASP A 395 20.47 -27.85 15.75
N VAL A 396 19.62 -27.19 16.52
CA VAL A 396 20.00 -26.12 17.45
C VAL A 396 20.59 -26.68 18.75
N ASP A 397 20.37 -27.96 19.05
CA ASP A 397 20.83 -28.60 20.29
C ASP A 397 22.11 -29.43 20.13
N HIS A 398 22.51 -29.73 18.90
CA HIS A 398 23.69 -30.56 18.60
C HIS A 398 24.96 -29.77 18.22
N GLN A 399 25.03 -28.45 18.45
CA GLN A 399 26.33 -27.79 18.48
C GLN A 399 27.09 -28.23 19.73
N ASP A 400 27.98 -29.20 19.51
CA ASP A 400 29.18 -29.43 20.29
C ASP A 400 29.77 -28.09 20.78
N LEU A 401 29.43 -27.72 22.01
CA LEU A 401 30.23 -26.83 22.85
C LEU A 401 31.57 -27.50 23.25
N GLY A 402 31.84 -28.71 22.72
CA GLY A 402 33.14 -29.34 22.75
C GLY A 402 34.10 -28.68 21.78
N GLU A 403 35.12 -28.03 22.34
CA GLU A 403 36.41 -27.75 21.68
C GLU A 403 36.45 -26.65 20.61
N ARG A 404 36.03 -25.43 20.96
CA ARG A 404 36.79 -24.27 20.46
C ARG A 404 38.03 -24.08 21.31
N ASN A 405 39.16 -24.59 20.82
CA ASN A 405 40.50 -24.26 21.30
C ASN A 405 40.64 -22.73 21.41
N PRO A 406 41.08 -22.19 22.55
CA PRO A 406 41.51 -20.79 22.60
C PRO A 406 42.78 -20.64 21.75
N MET A 407 42.69 -19.86 20.67
CA MET A 407 43.86 -19.23 20.05
C MET A 407 43.93 -17.78 20.48
#